data_AF-A0A1J7JPJ5-F1
#
_entry.id   AF-A0A1J7JPJ5-F1
#
_cell.length_a   1.000
_cell.length_b   1.000
_cell.length_c   1.000
_cell.angle_alpha   90.00
_cell.angle_beta   90.00
_cell.angle_gamma   90.00
#
_symmetry.space_group_name_H-M   'P 1'
#
loop_
_entity.id
_entity.type
_entity.pdbx_description
1 polymer ?
#
loop_
_entity_poly.entity_id
_entity_poly.type
_entity_poly.pdbx_seq_one_letter_code
_entity_poly.pdbx_strand_id
1 'polypeptide(L)'
;MAALQAPRALRCLRIAPLSQRTAAAAAPPLSLKRSSSSSAAAAAEAPAQQEILDLELDSGLAVPGPTSEIKEAFKPWKRQMERKKGLPGSRYQYHPPKFNRGPLHPIQSPPSSDPVARDFIPGPFNIPRIKHTYESVIASDILTLTYQHSPPGTEKRVIPQRLRSWDDSSPYHKNRPLRGPRGHSNLPLIERDITFNNIPAIKEVTIDCFVPLSLKDDDHLLVARTMLLAISGQMPEITKSRKSVVQWGLTKDKKAGVKVTITGDAALEFVDRCVQFVFPRIKDWRGISGTTGDSSGNLSWGFNPEDMALFPEIEVNFDMYPAKMLPGCRVFVKTTATSDRQARLLFQTLGIPFYGKLNN
;
A
#
# COMPACT_ATOMS: atom_id res chain seq x y z
N MET A 1 50.05 7.60 -45.13
CA MET A 1 50.06 6.36 -45.92
C MET A 1 49.66 5.22 -45.00
N ALA A 2 48.59 4.46 -45.19
CA ALA A 2 47.64 4.38 -46.28
C ALA A 2 46.26 3.97 -45.72
N ALA A 3 45.23 4.38 -46.46
CA ALA A 3 43.84 4.00 -46.29
C ALA A 3 43.65 2.47 -46.32
N LEU A 4 42.60 2.00 -45.66
CA LEU A 4 41.66 1.04 -46.23
C LEU A 4 40.35 1.04 -45.42
N GLN A 5 39.42 1.85 -45.90
CA GLN A 5 37.97 1.71 -45.70
C GLN A 5 37.51 0.35 -46.21
N ALA A 6 36.70 -0.36 -45.41
CA ALA A 6 35.87 -1.47 -45.88
C ALA A 6 34.40 -1.14 -45.56
N PRO A 7 33.48 -1.18 -46.54
CA PRO A 7 32.08 -0.86 -46.35
C PRO A 7 31.31 -2.05 -45.74
N ARG A 8 30.53 -1.78 -44.68
CA ARG A 8 29.53 -2.72 -44.14
C ARG A 8 28.35 -2.81 -45.11
N ALA A 9 28.27 -3.91 -45.85
CA ALA A 9 27.07 -4.27 -46.60
C ALA A 9 25.95 -4.69 -45.64
N LEU A 10 24.98 -3.81 -45.40
CA LEU A 10 23.71 -4.17 -44.80
C LEU A 10 22.88 -4.95 -45.83
N ARG A 11 22.93 -6.29 -45.76
CA ARG A 11 21.92 -7.14 -46.42
C ARG A 11 20.60 -6.99 -45.68
N CYS A 12 19.77 -6.08 -46.18
CA CYS A 12 18.36 -6.02 -45.85
C CYS A 12 17.67 -7.23 -46.54
N LEU A 13 17.42 -8.30 -45.79
CA LEU A 13 16.59 -9.41 -46.26
C LEU A 13 15.14 -8.90 -46.38
N ARG A 14 14.70 -8.64 -47.60
CA ARG A 14 13.27 -8.47 -47.92
C ARG A 14 12.58 -9.81 -47.69
N ILE A 15 11.77 -9.90 -46.64
CA ILE A 15 10.81 -10.98 -46.47
C ILE A 15 9.67 -10.70 -47.45
N ALA A 16 9.53 -11.54 -48.47
CA ALA A 16 8.38 -11.50 -49.37
C ALA A 16 7.11 -11.90 -48.59
N PRO A 17 5.97 -11.19 -48.75
CA PRO A 17 4.73 -11.65 -48.16
C PRO A 17 4.27 -12.92 -48.88
N LEU A 18 4.08 -13.99 -48.10
CA LEU A 18 3.41 -15.22 -48.54
C LEU A 18 2.01 -14.87 -49.07
N SER A 19 1.79 -15.24 -50.34
CA SER A 19 0.51 -15.29 -51.04
C SER A 19 -0.65 -15.68 -50.12
N GLN A 20 -1.51 -14.72 -49.77
CA GLN A 20 -2.81 -15.00 -49.16
C GLN A 20 -3.68 -15.72 -50.18
N ARG A 21 -4.02 -16.98 -49.86
CA ARG A 21 -5.08 -17.72 -50.54
C ARG A 21 -6.40 -16.98 -50.35
N THR A 22 -7.05 -16.69 -51.47
CA THR A 22 -8.44 -16.24 -51.57
C THR A 22 -9.37 -17.17 -50.79
N ALA A 23 -10.02 -16.64 -49.75
CA ALA A 23 -11.15 -17.27 -49.09
C ALA A 23 -12.40 -16.41 -49.33
N ALA A 24 -13.50 -17.10 -49.60
CA ALA A 24 -14.71 -16.61 -50.21
C ALA A 24 -15.45 -15.53 -49.41
N ALA A 25 -16.18 -14.70 -50.16
CA ALA A 25 -17.08 -13.67 -49.68
C ALA A 25 -18.11 -14.19 -48.67
N ALA A 26 -18.20 -13.51 -47.52
CA ALA A 26 -19.32 -13.60 -46.60
C ALA A 26 -19.91 -12.18 -46.39
N ALA A 27 -21.22 -12.08 -46.51
CA ALA A 27 -22.00 -10.85 -46.59
C ALA A 27 -21.90 -9.93 -45.36
N PRO A 28 -22.08 -8.60 -45.52
CA PRO A 28 -22.07 -7.66 -44.40
C PRO A 28 -23.40 -7.72 -43.61
N PRO A 29 -23.39 -7.55 -42.27
CA PRO A 29 -24.63 -7.40 -41.52
C PRO A 29 -25.21 -5.99 -41.66
N LEU A 30 -26.51 -5.99 -41.98
CA LEU A 30 -27.51 -4.92 -41.97
C LEU A 30 -27.14 -3.63 -41.22
N SER A 31 -27.04 -2.54 -41.98
CA SER A 31 -26.93 -1.16 -41.52
C SER A 31 -28.24 -0.66 -40.88
N LEU A 32 -28.18 -0.23 -39.61
CA LEU A 32 -29.19 0.63 -39.00
C LEU A 32 -29.12 2.03 -39.64
N LYS A 33 -30.13 2.39 -40.43
CA LYS A 33 -30.30 3.75 -40.97
C LYS A 33 -30.63 4.73 -39.85
N ARG A 34 -29.70 5.64 -39.52
CA ARG A 34 -30.06 6.94 -38.92
C ARG A 34 -30.29 7.92 -40.06
N SER A 35 -31.50 8.46 -40.14
CA SER A 35 -31.86 9.59 -40.99
C SER A 35 -31.21 10.87 -40.46
N SER A 36 -30.24 11.42 -41.16
CA SER A 36 -29.86 12.83 -41.06
C SER A 36 -30.40 13.56 -42.28
N SER A 37 -31.25 14.56 -42.05
CA SER A 37 -31.76 15.46 -43.07
C SER A 37 -30.62 16.29 -43.65
N SER A 38 -30.52 16.30 -44.97
CA SER A 38 -29.64 17.16 -45.75
C SER A 38 -30.19 18.59 -45.78
N SER A 39 -29.40 19.56 -45.34
CA SER A 39 -29.19 20.82 -46.06
C SER A 39 -28.22 21.75 -45.33
N ALA A 40 -27.25 22.22 -46.10
CA ALA A 40 -26.54 23.48 -45.95
C ALA A 40 -25.68 23.70 -44.69
N ALA A 41 -24.41 23.33 -44.77
CA ALA A 41 -23.31 24.30 -44.70
C ALA A 41 -22.01 23.62 -45.11
N ALA A 42 -21.41 24.10 -46.20
CA ALA A 42 -19.99 23.92 -46.46
C ALA A 42 -19.22 24.65 -45.35
N ALA A 43 -18.87 23.93 -44.29
CA ALA A 43 -17.93 24.35 -43.26
C ALA A 43 -16.87 23.25 -43.19
N ALA A 44 -15.61 23.66 -43.31
CA ALA A 44 -14.43 22.81 -43.40
C ALA A 44 -14.55 21.55 -42.53
N GLU A 45 -14.32 20.38 -43.14
CA GLU A 45 -14.20 19.10 -42.42
C GLU A 45 -13.12 19.27 -41.34
N ALA A 46 -13.57 19.33 -40.09
CA ALA A 46 -12.73 19.57 -38.94
C ALA A 46 -11.68 18.44 -38.82
N PRO A 47 -10.48 18.72 -38.27
CA PRO A 47 -9.32 17.81 -38.25
C PRO A 47 -9.47 16.56 -37.36
N ALA A 48 -10.69 16.22 -36.92
CA ALA A 48 -10.98 15.07 -36.05
C ALA A 48 -10.59 13.71 -36.68
N GLN A 49 -10.47 13.65 -38.02
CA GLN A 49 -10.00 12.44 -38.71
C GLN A 49 -8.46 12.28 -38.62
N GLN A 50 -7.70 13.37 -38.48
CA GLN A 50 -6.24 13.30 -38.42
C GLN A 50 -5.76 12.70 -37.09
N GLU A 51 -6.37 13.09 -35.97
CA GLU A 51 -6.02 12.55 -34.64
C GLU A 51 -6.29 11.05 -34.50
N ILE A 52 -7.28 10.51 -35.22
CA ILE A 52 -7.58 9.07 -35.24
C ILE A 52 -6.58 8.30 -36.10
N LEU A 53 -6.05 8.92 -37.16
CA LEU A 53 -5.05 8.33 -38.04
C LEU A 53 -3.67 8.21 -37.38
N ASP A 54 -3.39 9.03 -36.36
CA ASP A 54 -2.17 8.98 -35.56
C ASP A 54 -2.19 7.84 -34.51
N LEU A 55 -3.36 7.20 -34.29
CA LEU A 55 -3.47 6.04 -33.40
C LEU A 55 -2.87 4.79 -34.05
N GLU A 56 -2.35 3.88 -33.23
CA GLU A 56 -1.89 2.57 -33.71
C GLU A 56 -3.04 1.83 -34.41
N LEU A 57 -2.85 1.56 -35.71
CA LEU A 57 -3.86 0.90 -36.54
C LEU A 57 -4.09 -0.57 -36.12
N ASP A 58 -3.04 -1.29 -35.71
CA ASP A 58 -3.06 -2.71 -35.37
C ASP A 58 -3.09 -2.95 -33.85
N SER A 59 -4.10 -2.38 -33.17
CA SER A 59 -4.17 -2.50 -31.71
C SER A 59 -4.57 -3.92 -31.24
N GLY A 60 -3.73 -4.52 -30.40
CA GLY A 60 -4.00 -5.83 -29.79
C GLY A 60 -5.24 -5.85 -28.87
N LEU A 61 -5.69 -4.68 -28.40
CA LEU A 61 -6.87 -4.51 -27.55
C LEU A 61 -8.19 -4.60 -28.33
N ALA A 62 -8.18 -4.31 -29.63
CA ALA A 62 -9.38 -4.36 -30.49
C ALA A 62 -9.66 -5.76 -31.06
N VAL A 63 -8.72 -6.70 -30.88
CA VAL A 63 -8.87 -8.08 -31.38
C VAL A 63 -9.97 -8.78 -30.58
N PRO A 64 -10.94 -9.45 -31.24
CA PRO A 64 -11.98 -10.19 -30.53
C PRO A 64 -11.38 -11.32 -29.69
N GLY A 65 -12.06 -11.66 -28.59
CA GLY A 65 -11.62 -12.74 -27.70
C GLY A 65 -11.49 -14.11 -28.40
N PRO A 66 -10.70 -15.04 -27.85
CA PRO A 66 -10.45 -16.33 -28.48
C PRO A 66 -11.73 -17.18 -28.60
N THR A 67 -11.94 -17.77 -29.77
CA THR A 67 -13.07 -18.66 -30.08
C THR A 67 -13.01 -19.97 -29.28
N SER A 68 -14.15 -20.64 -29.13
CA SER A 68 -14.26 -21.94 -28.43
C SER A 68 -13.34 -23.00 -29.06
N GLU A 69 -13.32 -23.08 -30.39
CA GLU A 69 -12.46 -24.01 -31.14
C GLU A 69 -10.98 -23.81 -30.80
N ILE A 70 -10.51 -22.56 -30.71
CA ILE A 70 -9.12 -22.24 -30.32
C ILE A 70 -8.86 -22.65 -28.88
N LYS A 71 -9.80 -22.39 -27.95
CA LYS A 71 -9.66 -22.77 -26.54
C LYS A 71 -9.57 -24.30 -26.37
N GLU A 72 -10.40 -25.04 -27.08
CA GLU A 72 -10.39 -26.52 -27.05
C GLU A 72 -9.10 -27.10 -27.64
N ALA A 73 -8.59 -26.51 -28.73
CA ALA A 73 -7.32 -26.91 -29.33
C ALA A 73 -6.09 -26.52 -28.47
N PHE A 74 -6.17 -25.42 -27.71
CA PHE A 74 -5.06 -24.88 -26.93
C PHE A 74 -4.79 -25.69 -25.66
N LYS A 75 -3.93 -26.71 -25.76
CA LYS A 75 -3.50 -27.56 -24.64
C LYS A 75 -2.00 -27.40 -24.35
N PRO A 76 -1.58 -26.48 -23.45
CA PRO A 76 -0.16 -26.25 -23.15
C PRO A 76 0.57 -27.47 -22.59
N TRP A 77 -0.07 -28.19 -21.66
CA TRP A 77 0.48 -29.40 -21.04
C TRP A 77 0.76 -30.49 -22.09
N LYS A 78 -0.14 -30.68 -23.05
CA LYS A 78 0.01 -31.65 -24.14
C LYS A 78 1.18 -31.29 -25.05
N ARG A 79 1.31 -30.01 -25.42
CA ARG A 79 2.46 -29.49 -26.20
C ARG A 79 3.80 -29.72 -25.50
N GLN A 80 3.83 -29.71 -24.17
CA GLN A 80 5.04 -30.04 -23.41
C GLN A 80 5.32 -31.54 -23.42
N MET A 81 4.31 -32.38 -23.19
CA MET A 81 4.44 -33.84 -23.17
C MET A 81 4.87 -34.42 -24.52
N GLU A 82 4.28 -33.95 -25.62
CA GLU A 82 4.59 -34.45 -26.97
C GLU A 82 5.98 -34.02 -27.45
N ARG A 83 6.59 -33.04 -26.76
CA ARG A 83 7.86 -32.48 -27.17
C ARG A 83 9.02 -33.35 -26.72
N LYS A 84 9.80 -33.84 -27.70
CA LYS A 84 10.96 -34.70 -27.45
C LYS A 84 12.23 -33.96 -26.97
N LYS A 85 12.31 -32.63 -27.16
CA LYS A 85 13.48 -31.78 -26.83
C LYS A 85 13.03 -30.44 -26.25
N GLY A 86 13.82 -29.82 -25.37
CA GLY A 86 13.53 -28.47 -24.85
C GLY A 86 13.54 -27.40 -25.94
N LEU A 87 12.74 -26.32 -25.79
CA LEU A 87 12.87 -25.15 -26.67
C LEU A 87 14.22 -24.46 -26.42
N PRO A 88 14.84 -23.89 -27.47
CA PRO A 88 15.97 -23.00 -27.26
C PRO A 88 15.54 -21.79 -26.41
N GLY A 89 16.42 -21.30 -25.55
CA GLY A 89 16.20 -20.09 -24.78
C GLY A 89 16.08 -18.85 -25.68
N SER A 90 15.38 -17.82 -25.20
CA SER A 90 15.31 -16.53 -25.88
C SER A 90 16.68 -15.84 -25.91
N ARG A 91 16.89 -14.94 -26.89
CA ARG A 91 18.09 -14.08 -26.94
C ARG A 91 18.13 -13.04 -25.81
N TYR A 92 16.97 -12.61 -25.34
CA TYR A 92 16.85 -11.66 -24.22
C TYR A 92 17.04 -12.40 -22.89
N GLN A 93 18.10 -12.07 -22.17
CA GLN A 93 18.54 -12.73 -20.93
C GLN A 93 18.82 -11.69 -19.82
N TYR A 94 17.98 -10.65 -19.75
CA TYR A 94 18.06 -9.68 -18.67
C TYR A 94 17.58 -10.30 -17.35
N HIS A 95 18.35 -10.12 -16.30
CA HIS A 95 17.98 -10.45 -14.93
C HIS A 95 18.24 -9.25 -14.02
N PRO A 96 17.30 -8.90 -13.13
CA PRO A 96 17.48 -7.76 -12.23
C PRO A 96 18.75 -7.88 -11.38
N PRO A 97 19.58 -6.83 -11.33
CA PRO A 97 20.81 -6.87 -10.57
C PRO A 97 20.51 -6.97 -9.07
N LYS A 98 21.43 -7.56 -8.31
CA LYS A 98 21.29 -7.70 -6.85
C LYS A 98 21.36 -6.36 -6.11
N PHE A 99 22.06 -5.38 -6.67
CA PHE A 99 22.33 -4.09 -6.04
C PHE A 99 22.06 -2.95 -7.00
N ASN A 100 21.44 -1.89 -6.50
CA ASN A 100 21.28 -0.63 -7.22
C ASN A 100 22.59 0.17 -7.12
N ARG A 101 23.26 0.39 -8.25
CA ARG A 101 24.56 1.09 -8.33
C ARG A 101 24.43 2.57 -8.75
N GLY A 102 23.24 3.13 -8.61
CA GLY A 102 22.92 4.50 -9.00
C GLY A 102 22.25 4.61 -10.38
N PRO A 103 21.67 5.78 -10.69
CA PRO A 103 20.79 5.97 -11.85
C PRO A 103 21.50 5.94 -13.20
N LEU A 104 22.83 6.14 -13.22
CA LEU A 104 23.63 6.16 -14.45
C LEU A 104 24.31 4.82 -14.75
N HIS A 105 24.14 3.80 -13.92
CA HIS A 105 24.68 2.48 -14.21
C HIS A 105 23.99 1.88 -15.46
N PRO A 106 24.70 1.21 -16.39
CA PRO A 106 24.06 0.70 -17.60
C PRO A 106 22.95 -0.34 -17.33
N ILE A 107 23.12 -1.17 -16.30
CA ILE A 107 22.13 -2.18 -15.90
C ILE A 107 21.30 -1.61 -14.76
N GLN A 108 20.07 -1.20 -15.08
CA GLN A 108 19.12 -0.70 -14.10
C GLN A 108 18.26 -1.83 -13.53
N SER A 109 17.79 -1.64 -12.30
CA SER A 109 16.78 -2.51 -11.70
C SER A 109 15.39 -2.11 -12.17
N PRO A 110 14.48 -3.07 -12.36
CA PRO A 110 13.10 -2.75 -12.69
C PRO A 110 12.36 -2.24 -11.44
N PRO A 111 11.18 -1.64 -11.60
CA PRO A 111 10.32 -1.30 -10.47
C PRO A 111 9.80 -2.56 -9.76
N SER A 112 9.42 -2.46 -8.49
CA SER A 112 8.89 -3.58 -7.70
C SER A 112 7.56 -4.14 -8.22
N SER A 113 6.86 -3.41 -9.10
CA SER A 113 5.66 -3.87 -9.80
C SER A 113 5.94 -4.86 -10.93
N ASP A 114 7.19 -4.92 -11.43
CA ASP A 114 7.59 -5.86 -12.46
C ASP A 114 7.64 -7.27 -11.86
N PRO A 115 6.95 -8.28 -12.45
CA PRO A 115 6.97 -9.65 -11.93
C PRO A 115 8.36 -10.30 -11.91
N VAL A 116 9.33 -9.76 -12.66
CA VAL A 116 10.70 -10.27 -12.68
C VAL A 116 11.56 -9.65 -11.55
N ALA A 117 11.09 -8.58 -10.91
CA ALA A 117 11.81 -7.87 -9.86
C ALA A 117 12.10 -8.76 -8.64
N ARG A 118 13.18 -8.43 -7.91
CA ARG A 118 13.64 -9.24 -6.76
C ARG A 118 12.75 -9.07 -5.53
N ASP A 119 12.12 -7.90 -5.43
CA ASP A 119 11.25 -7.42 -4.36
C ASP A 119 9.79 -7.41 -4.81
N PHE A 120 9.45 -8.13 -5.87
CA PHE A 120 8.07 -8.31 -6.31
C PHE A 120 7.24 -9.01 -5.23
N ILE A 121 6.11 -8.40 -4.89
CA ILE A 121 5.08 -8.98 -4.03
C ILE A 121 3.83 -9.13 -4.90
N PRO A 122 3.23 -10.34 -4.96
CA PRO A 122 1.97 -10.52 -5.66
C PRO A 122 0.92 -9.51 -5.20
N GLY A 123 0.06 -9.08 -6.13
CA GLY A 123 -1.02 -8.14 -5.85
C GLY A 123 -2.08 -8.70 -4.87
N PRO A 124 -3.22 -8.01 -4.73
CA PRO A 124 -4.26 -8.39 -3.78
C PRO A 124 -4.86 -9.76 -4.12
N PHE A 125 -5.11 -10.56 -3.09
CA PHE A 125 -5.73 -11.89 -3.22
C PHE A 125 -7.25 -11.84 -3.06
N ASN A 126 -7.75 -10.90 -2.26
CA ASN A 126 -9.14 -10.69 -1.92
C ASN A 126 -9.40 -9.19 -1.69
N ILE A 127 -10.66 -8.82 -1.48
CA ILE A 127 -11.04 -7.49 -1.03
C ILE A 127 -11.39 -7.60 0.45
N PRO A 128 -10.64 -6.96 1.37
CA PRO A 128 -10.98 -6.99 2.79
C PRO A 128 -12.39 -6.44 3.02
N ARG A 129 -13.24 -7.20 3.71
CA ARG A 129 -14.63 -6.79 3.96
C ARG A 129 -14.72 -5.43 4.66
N ILE A 130 -13.86 -5.18 5.64
CA ILE A 130 -13.84 -3.90 6.36
C ILE A 130 -13.54 -2.70 5.44
N LYS A 131 -12.73 -2.92 4.39
CA LYS A 131 -12.46 -1.92 3.35
C LYS A 131 -13.71 -1.63 2.53
N HIS A 132 -14.38 -2.69 2.08
CA HIS A 132 -15.63 -2.56 1.33
C HIS A 132 -16.72 -1.87 2.14
N THR A 133 -16.90 -2.22 3.42
CA THR A 133 -17.82 -1.53 4.34
C THR A 133 -17.43 -0.06 4.52
N TYR A 134 -16.14 0.22 4.64
CA TYR A 134 -15.65 1.58 4.76
C TYR A 134 -15.98 2.43 3.53
N GLU A 135 -15.67 1.93 2.33
CA GLU A 135 -15.87 2.66 1.07
C GLU A 135 -17.37 2.82 0.72
N SER A 136 -18.21 1.83 1.05
CA SER A 136 -19.63 1.83 0.69
C SER A 136 -20.53 2.64 1.62
N VAL A 137 -20.21 2.71 2.91
CA VAL A 137 -21.10 3.30 3.92
C VAL A 137 -20.38 4.34 4.79
N ILE A 138 -19.28 3.94 5.43
CA ILE A 138 -18.65 4.75 6.48
C ILE A 138 -18.05 6.05 5.91
N ALA A 139 -17.46 6.01 4.72
CA ALA A 139 -16.80 7.16 4.13
C ALA A 139 -17.78 8.34 3.93
N SER A 140 -19.00 8.07 3.42
CA SER A 140 -20.04 9.08 3.29
C SER A 140 -20.58 9.55 4.65
N ASP A 141 -20.69 8.66 5.62
CA ASP A 141 -21.18 8.99 6.96
C ASP A 141 -20.22 9.91 7.70
N ILE A 142 -18.91 9.62 7.65
CA ILE A 142 -17.88 10.48 8.24
C ILE A 142 -17.90 11.86 7.57
N LEU A 143 -17.98 11.89 6.24
CA LEU A 143 -18.00 13.14 5.47
C LEU A 143 -19.20 14.00 5.84
N THR A 144 -20.40 13.42 5.89
CA THR A 144 -21.63 14.14 6.21
C THR A 144 -21.67 14.60 7.67
N LEU A 145 -21.22 13.76 8.61
CA LEU A 145 -21.20 14.08 10.05
C LEU A 145 -20.22 15.20 10.39
N THR A 146 -19.11 15.30 9.66
CA THR A 146 -18.03 16.27 9.95
C THR A 146 -18.01 17.47 9.00
N TYR A 147 -19.00 17.58 8.11
CA TYR A 147 -19.06 18.64 7.12
C TYR A 147 -19.15 20.03 7.78
N GLN A 148 -18.25 20.92 7.36
CA GLN A 148 -18.31 22.34 7.69
C GLN A 148 -18.60 23.12 6.41
N HIS A 149 -19.70 23.88 6.42
CA HIS A 149 -20.08 24.68 5.26
C HIS A 149 -19.13 25.87 5.07
N SER A 150 -18.58 26.00 3.87
CA SER A 150 -17.83 27.18 3.43
C SER A 150 -18.63 27.90 2.34
N PRO A 151 -19.04 29.17 2.57
CA PRO A 151 -19.75 29.94 1.56
C PRO A 151 -18.94 30.10 0.27
N PRO A 152 -19.59 30.19 -0.91
CA PRO A 152 -18.90 30.47 -2.16
C PRO A 152 -18.20 31.83 -2.08
N GLY A 153 -16.96 31.90 -2.58
CA GLY A 153 -16.13 33.11 -2.51
C GLY A 153 -15.37 33.31 -1.19
N THR A 154 -15.40 32.34 -0.27
CA THR A 154 -14.54 32.38 0.93
C THR A 154 -13.06 32.37 0.52
N GLU A 155 -12.30 33.33 1.01
CA GLU A 155 -10.85 33.40 0.78
C GLU A 155 -10.13 32.22 1.42
N LYS A 156 -9.20 31.60 0.69
CA LYS A 156 -8.42 30.49 1.22
C LYS A 156 -7.50 31.00 2.32
N ARG A 157 -7.57 30.38 3.51
CA ARG A 157 -6.66 30.68 4.61
C ARG A 157 -5.21 30.37 4.22
N VAL A 158 -4.36 31.39 4.22
CA VAL A 158 -2.91 31.21 4.08
C VAL A 158 -2.34 30.78 5.44
N ILE A 159 -1.64 29.65 5.47
CA ILE A 159 -0.98 29.16 6.68
C ILE A 159 0.31 29.97 6.87
N PRO A 160 0.48 30.73 7.97
CA PRO A 160 1.69 31.52 8.18
C PRO A 160 2.89 30.63 8.51
N GLN A 161 4.09 31.19 8.35
CA GLN A 161 5.32 30.52 8.78
C GLN A 161 5.25 30.20 10.28
N ARG A 162 5.40 28.91 10.61
CA ARG A 162 5.22 28.42 11.98
C ARG A 162 6.38 28.77 12.90
N LEU A 163 7.60 28.69 12.36
CA LEU A 163 8.80 29.19 13.06
C LEU A 163 8.80 30.71 12.91
N ARG A 164 8.59 31.41 14.02
CA ARG A 164 8.39 32.85 14.01
C ARG A 164 9.70 33.57 13.67
N SER A 165 9.64 34.56 12.80
CA SER A 165 10.75 35.49 12.57
C SER A 165 10.88 36.47 13.73
N TRP A 166 12.02 37.16 13.75
CA TRP A 166 12.21 38.37 14.53
C TRP A 166 11.68 39.55 13.72
N ASP A 167 11.21 40.58 14.41
CA ASP A 167 10.73 41.83 13.83
C ASP A 167 11.91 42.75 13.47
N ASP A 168 11.67 43.76 12.63
CA ASP A 168 12.72 44.70 12.20
C ASP A 168 13.04 45.80 13.22
N SER A 169 12.59 45.65 14.48
CA SER A 169 12.81 46.63 15.56
C SER A 169 14.27 46.79 15.97
N SER A 170 15.12 45.80 15.69
CA SER A 170 16.54 45.81 16.05
C SER A 170 17.43 45.38 14.89
N PRO A 171 18.57 46.06 14.64
CA PRO A 171 19.55 45.62 13.66
C PRO A 171 20.07 44.20 13.89
N TYR A 172 20.05 43.71 15.14
CA TYR A 172 20.47 42.34 15.50
C TYR A 172 19.50 41.26 15.01
N HIS A 173 18.27 41.61 14.63
CA HIS A 173 17.26 40.65 14.19
C HIS A 173 17.45 40.18 12.75
N LYS A 174 18.15 40.98 11.91
CA LYS A 174 18.30 40.74 10.46
C LYS A 174 18.92 39.37 10.12
N ASN A 175 19.92 38.92 10.86
CA ASN A 175 20.64 37.65 10.62
C ASN A 175 20.40 36.61 11.73
N ARG A 176 19.41 36.83 12.60
CA ARG A 176 19.14 35.92 13.71
C ARG A 176 18.33 34.71 13.21
N PRO A 177 18.63 33.48 13.65
CA PRO A 177 17.82 32.33 13.29
C PRO A 177 16.37 32.49 13.76
N LEU A 178 15.45 31.85 13.03
CA LEU A 178 14.03 31.80 13.39
C LEU A 178 13.84 31.26 14.81
N ARG A 179 12.79 31.75 15.46
CA ARG A 179 12.46 31.36 16.82
C ARG A 179 11.94 29.93 16.85
N GLY A 180 12.24 29.24 17.95
CA GLY A 180 11.71 27.89 18.20
C GLY A 180 10.17 27.86 18.24
N PRO A 181 9.59 26.65 18.13
CA PRO A 181 8.15 26.46 18.20
C PRO A 181 7.56 27.05 19.49
N ARG A 182 6.36 27.63 19.40
CA ARG A 182 5.63 28.13 20.57
C ARG A 182 4.92 26.95 21.24
N GLY A 183 5.06 26.83 22.57
CA GLY A 183 4.39 25.79 23.37
C GLY A 183 5.21 24.51 23.45
N HIS A 184 5.09 23.64 22.44
CA HIS A 184 5.80 22.36 22.41
C HIS A 184 7.25 22.50 21.92
N SER A 185 8.08 21.49 22.19
CA SER A 185 9.45 21.42 21.66
C SER A 185 9.49 21.23 20.14
N ASN A 186 8.54 20.46 19.60
CA ASN A 186 8.41 20.17 18.17
C ASN A 186 7.12 20.80 17.62
N LEU A 187 7.05 20.95 16.29
CA LEU A 187 5.85 21.46 15.62
C LEU A 187 4.78 20.34 15.52
N PRO A 188 3.64 20.42 16.24
CA PRO A 188 2.58 19.43 16.12
C PRO A 188 1.93 19.51 14.73
N LEU A 189 1.33 18.42 14.26
CA LEU A 189 0.58 18.44 13.01
C LEU A 189 -0.61 19.41 13.12
N ILE A 190 -0.93 20.12 12.04
CA ILE A 190 -2.13 20.97 11.99
C ILE A 190 -3.29 20.08 11.56
N GLU A 191 -4.35 20.07 12.35
CA GLU A 191 -5.57 19.37 12.00
C GLU A 191 -6.17 19.95 10.71
N ARG A 192 -6.55 19.07 9.79
CA ARG A 192 -7.26 19.40 8.55
C ARG A 192 -8.73 19.03 8.70
N ASP A 193 -9.60 19.88 8.19
CA ASP A 193 -11.03 19.56 8.09
C ASP A 193 -11.23 18.38 7.14
N ILE A 194 -12.21 17.51 7.46
CA ILE A 194 -12.52 16.35 6.65
C ILE A 194 -13.35 16.81 5.44
N THR A 195 -12.85 16.52 4.26
CA THR A 195 -13.47 16.79 2.96
C THR A 195 -13.49 15.49 2.16
N PHE A 196 -14.14 15.51 0.99
CA PHE A 196 -14.19 14.36 0.09
C PHE A 196 -12.81 13.84 -0.36
N ASN A 197 -11.76 14.67 -0.30
CA ASN A 197 -10.41 14.30 -0.70
C ASN A 197 -9.57 13.69 0.44
N ASN A 198 -9.95 13.88 1.70
CA ASN A 198 -9.13 13.52 2.86
C ASN A 198 -9.98 12.86 3.95
N ILE A 199 -10.73 11.84 3.57
CA ILE A 199 -11.49 11.02 4.51
C ILE A 199 -10.47 10.16 5.32
N PRO A 200 -10.53 10.18 6.66
CA PRO A 200 -9.66 9.37 7.51
C PRO A 200 -9.80 7.87 7.22
N ALA A 201 -8.69 7.17 7.03
CA ALA A 201 -8.61 5.74 6.74
C ALA A 201 -7.41 5.11 7.48
N ILE A 202 -7.44 3.80 7.69
CA ILE A 202 -6.31 3.06 8.27
C ILE A 202 -5.20 2.93 7.21
N LYS A 203 -3.97 3.27 7.58
CA LYS A 203 -2.80 3.21 6.68
C LYS A 203 -1.94 1.99 6.96
N GLU A 204 -1.54 1.82 8.22
CA GLU A 204 -0.66 0.74 8.63
C GLU A 204 -0.86 0.41 10.10
N VAL A 205 -0.55 -0.82 10.48
CA VAL A 205 -0.59 -1.30 11.86
C VAL A 205 0.80 -1.80 12.22
N THR A 206 1.35 -1.30 13.32
CA THR A 206 2.60 -1.78 13.89
C THR A 206 2.30 -2.52 15.18
N ILE A 207 2.74 -3.78 15.26
CA ILE A 207 2.63 -4.61 16.46
C ILE A 207 4.03 -4.70 17.04
N ASP A 208 4.20 -4.22 18.27
CA ASP A 208 5.47 -4.21 19.00
C ASP A 208 5.34 -5.06 20.26
N CYS A 209 6.33 -5.92 20.47
CA CYS A 209 6.40 -6.81 21.61
C CYS A 209 7.74 -6.62 22.29
N PHE A 210 7.71 -6.15 23.54
CA PHE A 210 8.91 -6.00 24.36
C PHE A 210 8.98 -7.12 25.40
N VAL A 211 10.04 -7.92 25.35
CA VAL A 211 10.21 -9.14 26.14
C VAL A 211 11.54 -9.08 26.90
N PRO A 212 11.59 -8.41 28.06
CA PRO A 212 12.84 -8.21 28.80
C PRO A 212 13.45 -9.52 29.34
N LEU A 213 12.64 -10.57 29.52
CA LEU A 213 13.09 -11.90 29.95
C LEU A 213 14.00 -12.57 28.91
N SER A 214 13.94 -12.13 27.64
CA SER A 214 14.82 -12.63 26.57
C SER A 214 16.31 -12.37 26.82
N LEU A 215 16.66 -11.46 27.73
CA LEU A 215 18.05 -11.21 28.10
C LEU A 215 18.66 -12.35 28.92
N LYS A 216 17.82 -13.16 29.56
CA LYS A 216 18.21 -14.35 30.33
C LYS A 216 18.05 -15.60 29.45
N ASP A 217 16.87 -15.75 28.86
CA ASP A 217 16.52 -16.92 28.05
C ASP A 217 16.07 -16.49 26.64
N ASP A 218 16.91 -16.77 25.64
CA ASP A 218 16.68 -16.36 24.24
C ASP A 218 15.38 -16.97 23.65
N ASP A 219 14.89 -18.08 24.19
CA ASP A 219 13.69 -18.79 23.73
C ASP A 219 12.43 -17.91 23.81
N HIS A 220 12.33 -17.04 24.81
CA HIS A 220 11.22 -16.08 24.91
C HIS A 220 11.14 -15.16 23.68
N LEU A 221 12.28 -14.79 23.11
CA LEU A 221 12.34 -13.98 21.89
C LEU A 221 11.89 -14.78 20.66
N LEU A 222 12.25 -16.06 20.59
CA LEU A 222 11.86 -16.95 19.51
C LEU A 222 10.34 -17.16 19.50
N VAL A 223 9.75 -17.43 20.68
CA VAL A 223 8.30 -17.56 20.85
C VAL A 223 7.56 -16.28 20.46
N ALA A 224 8.06 -15.12 20.90
CA ALA A 224 7.48 -13.83 20.51
C ALA A 224 7.48 -13.63 18.99
N ARG A 225 8.57 -14.05 18.33
CA ARG A 225 8.74 -13.91 16.89
C ARG A 225 7.84 -14.86 16.11
N THR A 226 7.69 -16.11 16.53
CA THR A 226 6.81 -17.08 15.87
C THR A 226 5.34 -16.71 16.05
N MET A 227 4.95 -16.23 17.24
CA MET A 227 3.61 -15.73 17.50
C MET A 227 3.26 -14.54 16.58
N LEU A 228 4.12 -13.52 16.50
CA LEU A 228 3.87 -12.37 15.62
C LEU A 228 3.87 -12.76 14.14
N LEU A 229 4.69 -13.73 13.74
CA LEU A 229 4.67 -14.26 12.38
C LEU A 229 3.32 -14.91 12.06
N ALA A 230 2.78 -15.73 12.97
CA ALA A 230 1.49 -16.38 12.79
C ALA A 230 0.34 -15.37 12.68
N ILE A 231 0.34 -14.34 13.52
CA ILE A 231 -0.73 -13.32 13.53
C ILE A 231 -0.65 -12.39 12.32
N SER A 232 0.55 -11.93 11.95
CA SER A 232 0.74 -10.89 10.91
C SER A 232 0.96 -11.45 9.51
N GLY A 233 1.35 -12.72 9.37
CA GLY A 233 1.76 -13.31 8.09
C GLY A 233 3.07 -12.75 7.53
N GLN A 234 3.77 -11.87 8.26
CA GLN A 234 5.02 -11.24 7.84
C GLN A 234 6.15 -11.55 8.82
N MET A 235 7.38 -11.66 8.30
CA MET A 235 8.55 -11.96 9.11
C MET A 235 8.89 -10.79 10.05
N PRO A 236 8.78 -10.96 11.39
CA PRO A 236 9.01 -9.84 12.30
C PRO A 236 10.49 -9.49 12.46
N GLU A 237 10.76 -8.21 12.67
CA GLU A 237 12.08 -7.64 12.93
C GLU A 237 12.41 -7.70 14.42
N ILE A 238 13.61 -8.16 14.76
CA ILE A 238 14.08 -8.20 16.16
C ILE A 238 14.53 -6.79 16.58
N THR A 239 13.98 -6.30 17.68
CA THR A 239 14.33 -5.00 18.27
C THR A 239 15.38 -5.17 19.37
N LYS A 240 16.22 -4.14 19.53
CA LYS A 240 17.28 -4.08 20.53
C LYS A 240 16.98 -3.03 21.59
N SER A 241 17.46 -3.27 22.80
CA SER A 241 17.40 -2.33 23.92
C SER A 241 18.23 -1.07 23.63
N ARG A 242 17.62 0.11 23.81
CA ARG A 242 18.29 1.40 23.56
C ARG A 242 18.99 2.00 24.79
N LYS A 243 18.50 1.67 25.99
CA LYS A 243 18.98 2.18 27.27
C LYS A 243 19.50 1.03 28.12
N SER A 244 20.48 1.34 28.99
CA SER A 244 20.97 0.41 30.00
C SER A 244 20.46 0.88 31.36
N VAL A 245 19.78 -0.01 32.10
CA VAL A 245 19.25 0.28 33.43
C VAL A 245 19.48 -0.94 34.31
N VAL A 246 20.40 -0.81 35.27
CA VAL A 246 20.85 -1.93 36.12
C VAL A 246 19.71 -2.46 37.00
N GLN A 247 18.83 -1.58 37.51
CA GLN A 247 17.69 -1.98 38.36
C GLN A 247 16.73 -2.95 37.67
N TRP A 248 16.63 -2.90 36.34
CA TRP A 248 15.78 -3.79 35.54
C TRP A 248 16.57 -4.93 34.89
N GLY A 249 17.88 -5.04 35.15
CA GLY A 249 18.75 -5.99 34.47
C GLY A 249 18.89 -5.73 32.96
N LEU A 250 18.58 -4.52 32.49
CA LEU A 250 18.57 -4.17 31.08
C LEU A 250 19.96 -3.69 30.64
N THR A 251 20.57 -4.41 29.70
CA THR A 251 21.82 -4.00 29.03
C THR A 251 21.51 -3.38 27.67
N LYS A 252 22.24 -2.33 27.27
CA LYS A 252 22.11 -1.70 25.94
C LYS A 252 22.52 -2.66 24.80
N ASP A 253 21.89 -2.50 23.62
CA ASP A 253 22.18 -3.19 22.35
C ASP A 253 21.98 -4.71 22.36
N LYS A 254 21.31 -5.25 23.38
CA LYS A 254 20.86 -6.65 23.42
C LYS A 254 19.49 -6.79 22.76
N LYS A 255 19.23 -7.97 22.17
CA LYS A 255 17.91 -8.32 21.61
C LYS A 255 16.93 -8.40 22.77
N ALA A 256 15.83 -7.66 22.69
CA ALA A 256 14.90 -7.51 23.81
C ALA A 256 13.43 -7.45 23.38
N GLY A 257 13.15 -7.59 22.09
CA GLY A 257 11.79 -7.52 21.58
C GLY A 257 11.72 -7.81 20.09
N VAL A 258 10.51 -7.73 19.56
CA VAL A 258 10.18 -8.01 18.18
C VAL A 258 9.07 -7.05 17.74
N LYS A 259 9.15 -6.55 16.51
CA LYS A 259 8.11 -5.72 15.92
C LYS A 259 7.77 -6.18 14.51
N VAL A 260 6.56 -5.90 14.07
CA VAL A 260 6.13 -6.09 12.68
C VAL A 260 5.23 -4.94 12.27
N THR A 261 5.37 -4.47 11.02
CA THR A 261 4.53 -3.41 10.45
C THR A 261 3.81 -3.98 9.23
N ILE A 262 2.50 -4.10 9.34
CA ILE A 262 1.62 -4.52 8.24
C ILE A 262 0.94 -3.31 7.62
N THR A 263 0.80 -3.31 6.31
CA THR A 263 0.28 -2.19 5.51
C THR A 263 -0.81 -2.66 4.55
N GLY A 264 -1.68 -1.75 4.12
CA GLY A 264 -2.70 -2.06 3.10
C GLY A 264 -3.73 -3.07 3.58
N ASP A 265 -4.09 -4.02 2.72
CA ASP A 265 -5.18 -4.97 2.97
C ASP A 265 -4.94 -5.85 4.21
N ALA A 266 -3.70 -6.26 4.47
CA ALA A 266 -3.33 -7.05 5.67
C ALA A 266 -3.56 -6.28 6.99
N ALA A 267 -3.36 -4.95 6.98
CA ALA A 267 -3.61 -4.11 8.15
C ALA A 267 -5.12 -4.03 8.46
N LEU A 268 -5.94 -3.96 7.42
CA LEU A 268 -7.39 -3.95 7.52
C LEU A 268 -7.93 -5.29 8.03
N GLU A 269 -7.44 -6.41 7.50
CA GLU A 269 -7.80 -7.75 7.98
C GLU A 269 -7.39 -8.00 9.44
N PHE A 270 -6.24 -7.47 9.88
CA PHE A 270 -5.84 -7.52 11.29
C PHE A 270 -6.82 -6.77 12.18
N VAL A 271 -7.22 -5.54 11.80
CA VAL A 271 -8.20 -4.77 12.57
C VAL A 271 -9.57 -5.47 12.58
N ASP A 272 -10.01 -6.04 11.46
CA ASP A 272 -11.26 -6.82 11.39
C ASP A 272 -11.22 -8.02 12.35
N ARG A 273 -10.10 -8.76 12.37
CA ARG A 273 -9.87 -9.85 13.34
C ARG A 273 -9.94 -9.38 14.79
N CYS A 274 -9.31 -8.25 15.10
CA CYS A 274 -9.38 -7.68 16.44
C CYS A 274 -10.80 -7.34 16.85
N VAL A 275 -11.56 -6.66 15.98
CA VAL A 275 -12.92 -6.19 16.28
C VAL A 275 -13.90 -7.34 16.45
N GLN A 276 -13.86 -8.34 15.57
CA GLN A 276 -14.88 -9.39 15.55
C GLN A 276 -14.56 -10.61 16.38
N PHE A 277 -13.28 -11.00 16.45
CA PHE A 277 -12.90 -12.24 17.11
C PHE A 277 -12.23 -11.98 18.46
N VAL A 278 -11.28 -11.06 18.54
CA VAL A 278 -10.45 -10.91 19.75
C VAL A 278 -11.15 -10.09 20.82
N PHE A 279 -11.52 -8.84 20.53
CA PHE A 279 -12.07 -7.91 21.51
C PHE A 279 -13.32 -8.43 22.24
N PRO A 280 -14.30 -9.08 21.57
CA PRO A 280 -15.49 -9.60 22.24
C PRO A 280 -15.19 -10.78 23.18
N ARG A 281 -14.06 -11.49 22.99
CA ARG A 281 -13.66 -12.64 23.81
C ARG A 281 -12.84 -12.24 25.03
N ILE A 282 -12.33 -11.01 25.09
CA ILE A 282 -11.57 -10.52 26.25
C ILE A 282 -12.53 -10.32 27.42
N LYS A 283 -12.26 -11.00 28.53
CA LYS A 283 -13.06 -10.90 29.75
C LYS A 283 -12.95 -9.50 30.36
N ASP A 284 -14.08 -8.95 30.80
CA ASP A 284 -14.20 -7.63 31.44
C ASP A 284 -13.61 -6.47 30.60
N TRP A 285 -13.59 -6.61 29.27
CA TRP A 285 -13.07 -5.59 28.37
C TRP A 285 -14.06 -4.44 28.18
N ARG A 286 -13.66 -3.23 28.61
CA ARG A 286 -14.48 -2.01 28.51
C ARG A 286 -14.33 -1.27 27.18
N GLY A 287 -13.33 -1.62 26.38
CA GLY A 287 -12.95 -0.91 25.16
C GLY A 287 -11.54 -0.31 25.22
N ILE A 288 -11.24 0.54 24.24
CA ILE A 288 -9.98 1.30 24.18
C ILE A 288 -10.08 2.56 25.05
N SER A 289 -8.99 2.96 25.70
CA SER A 289 -8.97 4.20 26.47
C SER A 289 -9.24 5.42 25.58
N GLY A 290 -10.18 6.27 25.99
CA GLY A 290 -10.50 7.52 25.30
C GLY A 290 -9.36 8.54 25.31
N THR A 291 -8.39 8.40 26.21
CA THR A 291 -7.19 9.25 26.31
C THR A 291 -6.07 8.83 25.36
N THR A 292 -6.22 7.69 24.68
CA THR A 292 -5.25 7.21 23.69
C THR A 292 -5.15 8.16 22.51
N GLY A 293 -3.92 8.44 22.07
CA GLY A 293 -3.62 9.24 20.90
C GLY A 293 -2.22 9.86 20.99
N ASP A 294 -1.64 10.21 19.85
CA ASP A 294 -0.34 10.91 19.74
C ASP A 294 -0.46 12.34 19.18
N SER A 295 -1.68 12.89 19.22
CA SER A 295 -2.08 14.18 18.66
C SER A 295 -1.88 14.31 17.14
N SER A 296 -1.60 13.20 16.47
CA SER A 296 -1.38 13.15 15.02
C SER A 296 -2.30 12.16 14.32
N GLY A 297 -3.30 11.62 15.02
CA GLY A 297 -4.26 10.68 14.46
C GLY A 297 -3.82 9.21 14.53
N ASN A 298 -2.81 8.87 15.34
CA ASN A 298 -2.44 7.47 15.57
C ASN A 298 -2.97 7.01 16.93
N LEU A 299 -3.60 5.83 16.96
CA LEU A 299 -4.10 5.24 18.19
C LEU A 299 -3.26 4.03 18.59
N SER A 300 -3.23 3.73 19.89
CA SER A 300 -2.52 2.59 20.42
C SER A 300 -3.30 1.86 21.52
N TRP A 301 -3.21 0.55 21.55
CA TRP A 301 -3.74 -0.26 22.64
C TRP A 301 -2.80 -1.42 22.94
N GLY A 302 -3.00 -2.07 24.08
CA GLY A 302 -2.24 -3.24 24.50
C GLY A 302 -3.10 -4.48 24.54
N PHE A 303 -2.48 -5.61 24.28
CA PHE A 303 -3.00 -6.94 24.55
C PHE A 303 -2.17 -7.56 25.67
N ASN A 304 -2.85 -8.13 26.65
CA ASN A 304 -2.20 -8.96 27.65
C ASN A 304 -1.77 -10.29 27.04
N PRO A 305 -0.86 -11.05 27.68
CA PRO A 305 -0.48 -12.39 27.24
C PRO A 305 -1.66 -13.33 26.99
N GLU A 306 -2.68 -13.26 27.86
CA GLU A 306 -3.91 -14.06 27.75
C GLU A 306 -4.74 -13.65 26.53
N ASP A 307 -4.83 -12.35 26.24
CA ASP A 307 -5.56 -11.83 25.08
C ASP A 307 -4.91 -12.24 23.77
N MET A 308 -3.57 -12.36 23.74
CA MET A 308 -2.83 -12.80 22.57
C MET A 308 -3.11 -14.27 22.20
N ALA A 309 -3.50 -15.10 23.17
CA ALA A 309 -3.90 -16.48 22.93
C ALA A 309 -5.29 -16.59 22.26
N LEU A 310 -6.10 -15.52 22.29
CA LEU A 310 -7.45 -15.51 21.70
C LEU A 310 -7.45 -15.30 20.18
N PHE A 311 -6.29 -14.99 19.59
CA PHE A 311 -6.16 -14.92 18.14
C PHE A 311 -6.37 -16.31 17.52
N PRO A 312 -7.22 -16.46 16.49
CA PRO A 312 -7.49 -17.76 15.88
C PRO A 312 -6.22 -18.47 15.40
N GLU A 313 -5.21 -17.72 14.95
CA GLU A 313 -3.93 -18.26 14.46
C GLU A 313 -3.06 -18.84 15.57
N ILE A 314 -3.27 -18.42 16.82
CA ILE A 314 -2.55 -18.89 18.00
C ILE A 314 -3.34 -19.96 18.75
N GLU A 315 -4.65 -19.83 18.83
CA GLU A 315 -5.54 -20.77 19.52
C GLU A 315 -5.40 -22.20 18.94
N VAL A 316 -5.30 -22.32 17.60
CA VAL A 316 -5.21 -23.62 16.91
C VAL A 316 -3.93 -24.39 17.27
N ASN A 317 -2.83 -23.70 17.52
CA ASN A 317 -1.53 -24.29 17.82
C ASN A 317 -0.99 -23.88 19.20
N PHE A 318 -1.89 -23.57 20.14
CA PHE A 318 -1.52 -23.10 21.47
C PHE A 318 -0.60 -24.08 22.20
N ASP A 319 -0.88 -25.37 22.10
CA ASP A 319 -0.10 -26.45 22.73
C ASP A 319 1.34 -26.57 22.20
N MET A 320 1.64 -26.01 21.02
CA MET A 320 2.99 -26.00 20.47
C MET A 320 3.88 -24.95 21.13
N TYR A 321 3.30 -23.94 21.78
CA TYR A 321 4.06 -22.91 22.46
C TYR A 321 4.40 -23.36 23.89
N PRO A 322 5.63 -23.13 24.37
CA PRO A 322 5.98 -23.41 25.76
C PRO A 322 5.09 -22.61 26.73
N ALA A 323 4.71 -23.27 27.82
CA ALA A 323 3.82 -22.68 28.82
C ALA A 323 4.40 -21.37 29.38
N LYS A 324 3.54 -20.35 29.53
CA LYS A 324 3.87 -19.02 30.08
C LYS A 324 4.94 -18.23 29.29
N MET A 325 5.21 -18.60 28.04
CA MET A 325 6.16 -17.86 27.20
C MET A 325 5.50 -16.89 26.21
N LEU A 326 4.18 -16.94 26.02
CA LEU A 326 3.46 -15.98 25.18
C LEU A 326 3.58 -14.57 25.79
N PRO A 327 4.11 -13.59 25.05
CA PRO A 327 4.22 -12.23 25.53
C PRO A 327 2.99 -11.39 25.16
N GLY A 328 2.73 -10.35 25.97
CA GLY A 328 1.79 -9.29 25.58
C GLY A 328 2.36 -8.44 24.45
N CYS A 329 1.47 -7.76 23.71
CA CYS A 329 1.86 -6.90 22.59
C CYS A 329 1.22 -5.52 22.71
N ARG A 330 1.89 -4.49 22.20
CA ARG A 330 1.31 -3.18 21.98
C ARG A 330 1.08 -2.99 20.49
N VAL A 331 -0.14 -2.62 20.15
CA VAL A 331 -0.56 -2.31 18.78
C VAL A 331 -0.62 -0.81 18.62
N PHE A 332 -0.02 -0.32 17.54
CA PHE A 332 -0.07 1.06 17.09
C PHE A 332 -0.73 1.09 15.72
N VAL A 333 -1.90 1.70 15.63
CA VAL A 333 -2.59 1.87 14.35
C VAL A 333 -2.44 3.29 13.88
N LYS A 334 -1.80 3.40 12.72
CA LYS A 334 -1.60 4.67 12.06
C LYS A 334 -2.69 4.87 11.02
N THR A 335 -3.29 6.05 11.07
CA THR A 335 -4.36 6.43 10.14
C THR A 335 -3.89 7.59 9.27
N THR A 336 -4.70 7.95 8.27
CA THR A 336 -4.52 9.17 7.49
C THR A 336 -5.09 10.41 8.19
N ALA A 337 -5.76 10.22 9.35
CA ALA A 337 -6.27 11.32 10.15
C ALA A 337 -5.14 12.26 10.60
N THR A 338 -5.50 13.51 10.89
CA THR A 338 -4.52 14.52 11.34
C THR A 338 -4.68 14.90 12.81
N SER A 339 -5.66 14.29 13.49
CA SER A 339 -6.05 14.59 14.87
C SER A 339 -6.64 13.34 15.53
N ASP A 340 -6.47 13.22 16.85
CA ASP A 340 -6.88 12.03 17.61
C ASP A 340 -8.41 11.90 17.65
N ARG A 341 -9.14 13.03 17.66
CA ARG A 341 -10.61 13.00 17.56
C ARG A 341 -11.10 12.40 16.24
N GLN A 342 -10.42 12.70 15.13
CA GLN A 342 -10.75 12.15 13.82
C GLN A 342 -10.43 10.65 13.75
N ALA A 343 -9.29 10.23 14.32
CA ALA A 343 -8.93 8.83 14.40
C ALA A 343 -9.94 8.03 15.25
N ARG A 344 -10.33 8.55 16.42
CA ARG A 344 -11.36 7.90 17.25
C ARG A 344 -12.71 7.82 16.54
N LEU A 345 -13.12 8.87 15.83
CA LEU A 345 -14.35 8.85 15.03
C LEU A 345 -14.31 7.71 14.01
N LEU A 346 -13.19 7.56 13.29
CA LEU A 346 -12.99 6.43 12.37
C LEU A 346 -13.13 5.09 13.08
N PHE A 347 -12.44 4.86 14.18
CA PHE A 347 -12.51 3.57 14.89
C PHE A 347 -13.88 3.29 15.53
N GLN A 348 -14.60 4.33 15.96
CA GLN A 348 -15.99 4.20 16.42
C GLN A 348 -16.89 3.69 15.30
N THR A 349 -16.75 4.24 14.08
CA THR A 349 -17.51 3.75 12.91
C THR A 349 -17.14 2.32 12.50
N LEU A 350 -15.92 1.87 12.82
CA LEU A 350 -15.47 0.49 12.62
C LEU A 350 -15.89 -0.47 13.74
N GLY A 351 -16.66 0.00 14.73
CA GLY A 351 -17.20 -0.85 15.81
C GLY A 351 -16.30 -0.99 17.03
N ILE A 352 -15.30 -0.12 17.22
CA ILE A 352 -14.44 -0.14 18.41
C ILE A 352 -15.05 0.72 19.53
N PRO A 353 -15.36 0.15 20.71
CA PRO A 353 -15.81 0.92 21.86
C PRO A 353 -14.66 1.68 22.53
N PHE A 354 -14.96 2.89 23.01
CA PHE A 354 -14.04 3.70 23.80
C PHE A 354 -14.61 3.95 25.19
N TYR A 355 -13.75 3.94 26.21
CA TYR A 355 -14.14 4.22 27.61
C TYR A 355 -13.32 5.36 28.22
N GLY A 356 -13.87 5.99 29.28
CA GLY A 356 -13.21 7.06 30.00
C GLY A 356 -13.32 8.43 29.32
N LYS A 357 -12.42 9.35 29.69
CA LYS A 357 -12.43 10.73 29.18
C LYS A 357 -11.86 10.78 27.75
N LEU A 358 -12.61 11.37 26.84
CA LEU A 358 -12.13 11.69 25.49
C LEU A 358 -11.31 12.99 25.54
N ASN A 359 -10.03 12.92 25.22
CA ASN A 359 -9.16 14.09 25.11
C ASN A 359 -9.22 14.65 23.69
N ASN A 360 -9.58 15.91 23.48
CA ASN A 360 -9.68 16.48 22.13
C ASN A 360 -8.38 16.40 21.32
#